data_AF-A0A933UCS2-F1
#
_entry.id   AF-A0A933UCS2-F1
#
_cell.length_a   1.000
_cell.length_b   1.000
_cell.length_c   1.000
_cell.angle_alpha   90.00
_cell.angle_beta   90.00
_cell.angle_gamma   90.00
#
_symmetry.space_group_name_H-M   'P 1'
#
loop_
_entity.id
_entity.type
_entity.pdbx_description
1 polymer ?
#
loop_
_entity_poly.entity_id
_entity_poly.type
_entity_poly.pdbx_seq_one_letter_code
_entity_poly.pdbx_strand_id
1 'polypeptide(L)'
;MRRLAEARRIAGLTQDQLAAKTGNTRNQLANIESGRTVLRFLDGLRLCRVLNASVSWLHTGQGARHPFADVQPGHLALILAEETPDAPFAVIMRKWGDTLFLHTAERRMGEKEGLTQYPQEGKNVAVQPILPRLLERLRQATAARGSKTKLAAWLGVSPQKVTDWLSGRVEPSGETTLRLLHWVEQQERQQQQSPGSAAARPGPKTQSKRIEK
;
A
#
# COMPACT_ATOMS: atom_id res chain seq x y z
N MET A 1 -22.43 5.36 17.12
CA MET A 1 -21.57 6.26 16.33
C MET A 1 -21.93 6.17 14.85
N ARG A 2 -22.73 7.12 14.32
CA ARG A 2 -23.23 7.07 12.92
C ARG A 2 -22.13 7.10 11.85
N ARG A 3 -21.00 7.77 12.11
CA ARG A 3 -19.87 7.91 11.16
C ARG A 3 -19.17 6.60 10.85
N LEU A 4 -19.02 5.70 11.82
CA LEU A 4 -18.42 4.38 11.58
C LEU A 4 -19.28 3.55 10.61
N ALA A 5 -20.60 3.58 10.79
CA ALA A 5 -21.53 2.91 9.90
C ALA A 5 -21.50 3.51 8.48
N GLU A 6 -21.36 4.83 8.36
CA GLU A 6 -21.20 5.52 7.08
C GLU A 6 -19.92 5.07 6.35
N ALA A 7 -18.77 5.12 7.03
CA ALA A 7 -17.50 4.68 6.45
C ALA A 7 -17.54 3.21 6.01
N ARG A 8 -18.12 2.33 6.83
CA ARG A 8 -18.30 0.92 6.47
C ARG A 8 -19.16 0.74 5.23
N ARG A 9 -20.29 1.45 5.12
CA ARG A 9 -21.19 1.37 3.96
C ARG A 9 -20.51 1.86 2.68
N ILE A 10 -19.74 2.94 2.75
CA ILE A 10 -18.97 3.46 1.61
C ILE A 10 -17.92 2.44 1.15
N ALA A 11 -17.26 1.76 2.10
CA ALA A 11 -16.31 0.69 1.80
C ALA A 11 -16.99 -0.60 1.26
N GLY A 12 -18.33 -0.64 1.16
CA GLY A 12 -19.08 -1.81 0.68
C GLY A 12 -19.02 -3.02 1.63
N LEU A 13 -18.65 -2.83 2.89
CA LEU A 13 -18.45 -3.92 3.85
C LEU A 13 -19.71 -4.18 4.69
N THR A 14 -20.01 -5.46 4.94
CA THR A 14 -20.97 -5.84 5.99
C THR A 14 -20.36 -5.68 7.38
N GLN A 15 -21.19 -5.66 8.43
CA GLN A 15 -20.68 -5.65 9.81
C GLN A 15 -19.83 -6.89 10.09
N ASP A 16 -20.21 -8.07 9.59
CA ASP A 16 -19.44 -9.31 9.75
C ASP A 16 -18.09 -9.26 9.05
N GLN A 17 -18.04 -8.72 7.83
CA GLN A 17 -16.78 -8.57 7.10
C GLN A 17 -15.81 -7.60 7.79
N LEU A 18 -16.32 -6.49 8.33
CA LEU A 18 -15.51 -5.53 9.07
C LEU A 18 -15.04 -6.11 10.42
N ALA A 19 -15.91 -6.88 11.09
CA ALA A 19 -15.62 -7.58 12.33
C ALA A 19 -14.46 -8.56 12.13
N ALA A 20 -14.57 -9.44 11.12
CA ALA A 20 -13.54 -10.40 10.77
C ALA A 20 -12.19 -9.73 10.45
N LYS A 21 -12.19 -8.58 9.77
CA LYS A 21 -10.96 -7.83 9.42
C LYS A 21 -10.31 -7.11 10.60
N THR A 22 -11.08 -6.76 11.63
CA THR A 22 -10.59 -5.96 12.76
C THR A 22 -10.42 -6.75 14.06
N GLY A 23 -10.76 -8.05 14.06
CA GLY A 23 -10.73 -8.90 15.25
C GLY A 23 -11.83 -8.56 16.26
N ASN A 24 -12.90 -7.90 15.81
CA ASN A 24 -14.08 -7.60 16.61
C ASN A 24 -15.19 -8.61 16.32
N THR A 25 -16.17 -8.72 17.20
CA THR A 25 -17.42 -9.45 16.90
C THR A 25 -18.40 -8.54 16.16
N ARG A 26 -19.29 -9.14 15.37
CA ARG A 26 -20.40 -8.40 14.72
C ARG A 26 -21.22 -7.60 15.74
N ASN A 27 -21.50 -8.21 16.89
CA ASN A 27 -22.32 -7.59 17.93
C ASN A 27 -21.60 -6.38 18.57
N GLN A 28 -20.29 -6.46 18.79
CA GLN A 28 -19.48 -5.32 19.22
C GLN A 28 -19.56 -4.17 18.20
N LEU A 29 -19.39 -4.45 16.90
CA LEU A 29 -19.51 -3.41 15.88
C LEU A 29 -20.92 -2.82 15.80
N ALA A 30 -21.97 -3.64 15.90
CA ALA A 30 -23.35 -3.15 15.90
C ALA A 30 -23.62 -2.19 17.08
N ASN A 31 -23.15 -2.54 18.28
CA ASN A 31 -23.28 -1.70 19.47
C ASN A 31 -22.45 -0.41 19.38
N ILE A 32 -21.26 -0.46 18.77
CA ILE A 32 -20.44 0.74 18.52
C ILE A 32 -21.13 1.64 17.48
N GLU A 33 -21.62 1.08 16.37
CA GLU A 33 -22.34 1.81 15.33
C GLU A 33 -23.62 2.47 15.86
N SER A 34 -24.37 1.77 16.72
CA SER A 34 -25.55 2.33 17.40
C SER A 34 -25.21 3.33 18.50
N GLY A 35 -23.95 3.35 18.97
CA GLY A 35 -23.49 4.22 20.06
C GLY A 35 -23.81 3.70 21.45
N ARG A 36 -24.21 2.42 21.57
CA ARG A 36 -24.42 1.73 22.85
C ARG A 36 -23.11 1.35 23.54
N THR A 37 -22.04 1.18 22.77
CA THR A 37 -20.70 0.91 23.27
C THR A 37 -19.74 1.98 22.78
N VAL A 38 -18.86 2.43 23.68
CA VAL A 38 -17.81 3.38 23.36
C VAL A 38 -16.74 2.68 22.51
N LEU A 39 -16.30 3.36 21.46
CA LEU A 39 -15.18 2.87 20.64
C LEU A 39 -13.88 3.01 21.43
N ARG A 40 -13.15 1.91 21.63
CA ARG A 40 -11.81 1.92 22.24
C ARG A 40 -10.78 2.43 21.26
N PHE A 41 -9.70 3.01 21.78
CA PHE A 41 -8.71 3.67 20.93
C PHE A 41 -8.03 2.73 19.94
N LEU A 42 -7.51 1.59 20.41
CA LEU A 42 -6.84 0.63 19.53
C LEU A 42 -7.78 0.02 18.49
N ASP A 43 -9.03 -0.29 18.87
CA ASP A 43 -10.05 -0.74 17.93
C ASP A 43 -10.37 0.35 16.89
N GLY A 44 -10.44 1.60 17.32
CA GLY A 44 -10.67 2.74 16.43
C GLY A 44 -9.58 2.92 15.39
N LEU A 45 -8.30 2.79 15.78
CA LEU A 45 -7.19 2.84 14.83
C LEU A 45 -7.23 1.67 13.83
N ARG A 46 -7.52 0.45 14.29
CA ARG A 46 -7.67 -0.72 13.42
C ARG A 46 -8.81 -0.52 12.42
N LEU A 47 -9.94 0.02 12.86
CA LEU A 47 -11.09 0.35 12.00
C LEU A 47 -10.73 1.41 10.97
N CYS A 48 -10.06 2.50 11.39
CA CYS A 48 -9.61 3.56 10.48
C CYS A 48 -8.68 2.99 9.39
N ARG A 49 -7.74 2.12 9.76
CA ARG A 49 -6.82 1.47 8.82
C ARG A 49 -7.54 0.59 7.80
N VAL A 50 -8.47 -0.26 8.25
CA VAL A 50 -9.23 -1.16 7.36
C VAL A 50 -10.16 -0.39 6.43
N LEU A 51 -10.78 0.68 6.93
CA LEU A 51 -11.71 1.51 6.17
C LEU A 51 -11.02 2.60 5.33
N ASN A 52 -9.69 2.73 5.45
CA ASN A 52 -8.92 3.85 4.92
C ASN A 52 -9.51 5.22 5.30
N ALA A 53 -10.07 5.31 6.52
CA ALA A 53 -10.75 6.49 7.03
C ALA A 53 -9.83 7.32 7.91
N SER A 54 -9.91 8.64 7.79
CA SER A 54 -9.18 9.58 8.63
C SER A 54 -9.63 9.47 10.09
N VAL A 55 -8.64 9.42 10.98
CA VAL A 55 -8.84 9.38 12.44
C VAL A 55 -9.61 10.61 12.92
N SER A 56 -9.23 11.80 12.42
CA SER A 56 -9.88 13.06 12.74
C SER A 56 -11.34 13.09 12.27
N TRP A 57 -11.60 12.63 11.04
CA TRP A 57 -12.97 12.58 10.52
C TRP A 57 -13.84 11.59 11.30
N LEU A 58 -13.31 10.43 11.69
CA LEU A 58 -14.09 9.48 12.50
C LEU A 58 -14.45 10.08 13.87
N HIS A 59 -13.51 10.78 14.50
CA HIS A 59 -13.71 11.44 15.79
C HIS A 59 -14.68 12.63 15.70
N THR A 60 -14.33 13.66 14.94
CA THR A 60 -15.03 14.96 14.95
C THR A 60 -16.04 15.11 13.82
N GLY A 61 -15.91 14.31 12.76
CA GLY A 61 -16.65 14.51 11.50
C GLY A 61 -16.08 15.62 10.62
N GLN A 62 -15.00 16.30 11.05
CA GLN A 62 -14.38 17.39 10.31
C GLN A 62 -13.12 16.92 9.56
N GLY A 63 -12.77 17.66 8.51
CA GLY A 63 -11.61 17.37 7.68
C GLY A 63 -11.85 16.32 6.59
N ALA A 64 -10.77 15.88 5.95
CA ALA A 64 -10.84 14.89 4.89
C ALA A 64 -11.27 13.53 5.44
N ARG A 65 -12.22 12.87 4.77
CA ARG A 65 -12.73 11.55 5.18
C ARG A 65 -11.70 10.43 5.02
N HIS A 66 -10.79 10.58 4.07
CA HIS A 66 -9.72 9.67 3.69
C HIS A 66 -8.52 10.50 3.17
N PRO A 67 -7.32 9.92 3.00
CA PRO A 67 -6.92 8.57 3.43
C PRO A 67 -6.70 8.49 4.95
N PHE A 68 -6.56 7.27 5.46
CA PHE A 68 -6.00 7.05 6.78
C PHE A 68 -4.50 7.40 6.75
N ALA A 69 -4.08 8.37 7.56
CA ALA A 69 -2.68 8.61 7.86
C ALA A 69 -2.32 7.79 9.11
N ASP A 70 -1.46 6.79 8.95
CA ASP A 70 -1.08 5.92 10.07
C ASP A 70 -0.42 6.73 11.18
N VAL A 71 -0.69 6.35 12.43
CA VAL A 71 -0.04 6.99 13.56
C VAL A 71 1.36 6.41 13.66
N GLN A 72 2.37 7.28 13.59
CA GLN A 72 3.76 6.84 13.67
C GLN A 72 3.98 6.01 14.95
N PRO A 73 4.72 4.89 14.89
CA PRO A 73 4.90 3.99 16.03
C PRO A 73 5.40 4.68 17.31
N GLY A 74 6.27 5.69 17.18
CA GLY A 74 6.76 6.47 18.32
C GLY A 74 5.65 7.25 19.05
N HIS A 75 4.69 7.81 18.32
CA HIS A 75 3.54 8.50 18.92
C HIS A 75 2.57 7.51 19.58
N LEU A 76 2.36 6.33 18.97
CA LEU A 76 1.58 5.27 19.62
C LEU A 76 2.22 4.82 20.94
N ALA A 77 3.55 4.69 20.97
CA ALA A 77 4.27 4.33 22.19
C ALA A 77 4.10 5.38 23.29
N LEU A 78 4.16 6.67 22.97
CA LEU A 78 3.91 7.76 23.93
C LEU A 78 2.48 7.73 24.47
N ILE A 79 1.50 7.55 23.60
CA ILE A 79 0.08 7.46 24.00
C ILE A 79 -0.12 6.26 24.92
N LEU A 80 0.39 5.08 24.57
CA LEU A 80 0.21 3.86 25.37
C LEU A 80 1.05 3.85 26.66
N ALA A 81 2.09 4.68 26.76
CA ALA A 81 2.85 4.87 28.00
C ALA A 81 2.07 5.72 29.02
N GLU A 82 1.26 6.67 28.56
CA GLU A 82 0.48 7.56 29.41
C GLU A 82 -0.98 7.14 29.58
N GLU A 83 -1.52 6.38 28.64
CA GLU A 83 -2.93 6.00 28.57
C GLU A 83 -3.09 4.49 28.53
N THR A 84 -4.17 4.01 29.15
CA THR A 84 -4.50 2.60 29.07
C THR A 84 -4.92 2.22 27.64
N PRO A 85 -4.55 1.03 27.14
CA PRO A 85 -4.96 0.54 25.82
C PRO A 85 -6.49 0.49 25.60
N ASP A 86 -7.26 0.35 26.68
CA ASP A 86 -8.72 0.30 26.67
C ASP A 86 -9.40 1.68 26.76
N ALA A 87 -8.62 2.76 26.81
CA ALA A 87 -9.15 4.11 26.89
C ALA A 87 -10.09 4.41 25.69
N PRO A 88 -11.17 5.16 25.93
CA PRO A 88 -12.06 5.61 24.87
C PRO A 88 -11.31 6.36 23.77
N PHE A 89 -11.62 6.02 22.52
CA PHE A 89 -11.06 6.67 21.33
C PHE A 89 -11.23 8.18 21.38
N ALA A 90 -12.40 8.67 21.81
CA ALA A 90 -12.66 10.11 21.93
C ALA A 90 -11.82 10.79 23.02
N VAL A 91 -11.48 10.09 24.11
CA VAL A 91 -10.66 10.65 25.20
C VAL A 91 -9.23 10.84 24.72
N ILE A 92 -8.65 9.81 24.10
CA ILE A 92 -7.31 9.89 23.52
C ILE A 92 -7.27 10.95 22.42
N MET A 93 -8.27 10.99 21.52
CA MET A 93 -8.33 12.00 20.48
C MET A 93 -8.50 13.44 20.99
N ARG A 94 -9.09 13.64 22.18
CA ARG A 94 -9.16 14.97 22.79
C ARG A 94 -7.82 15.39 23.41
N LYS A 95 -7.09 14.44 24.00
CA LYS A 95 -5.81 14.71 24.69
C LYS A 95 -4.64 14.81 23.70
N TRP A 96 -4.60 13.92 22.72
CA TRP A 96 -3.50 13.73 21.78
C TRP A 96 -3.85 14.10 20.34
N GLY A 97 -5.06 14.62 20.10
CA GLY A 97 -5.54 14.96 18.77
C GLY A 97 -4.59 15.86 18.02
N ASP A 98 -4.05 16.89 18.68
CA ASP A 98 -3.10 17.83 18.08
C ASP A 98 -1.75 17.18 17.79
N THR A 99 -1.22 16.35 18.70
CA THR A 99 0.02 15.59 18.48
C THR A 99 -0.11 14.62 17.30
N LEU A 100 -1.28 13.98 17.16
CA LEU A 100 -1.62 13.14 16.01
C LEU A 100 -1.84 13.99 14.73
N PHE A 101 -2.30 15.24 14.87
CA PHE A 101 -2.66 16.15 13.78
C PHE A 101 -1.47 16.95 13.22
N LEU A 102 -0.47 17.28 14.04
CA LEU A 102 0.69 18.10 13.66
C LEU A 102 1.45 17.53 12.45
N HIS A 103 1.51 16.20 12.30
CA HIS A 103 2.18 15.59 11.14
C HIS A 103 1.33 15.62 9.84
N THR A 104 0.01 15.77 9.95
CA THR A 104 -0.91 15.97 8.79
C THR A 104 -0.99 17.44 8.36
N ALA A 105 -0.87 18.38 9.30
CA ALA A 105 -0.88 19.81 9.03
C ALA A 105 0.47 20.32 8.51
N GLU A 106 1.60 19.80 9.00
CA GLU A 106 2.95 20.14 8.51
C GLU A 106 3.13 19.79 7.03
N ARG A 107 2.54 18.67 6.56
CA ARG A 107 2.51 18.35 5.12
C ARG A 107 1.69 19.33 4.29
N ARG A 108 0.72 20.06 4.87
CA ARG A 108 -0.08 21.08 4.16
C ARG A 108 0.47 22.49 4.30
N MET A 109 1.31 22.78 5.29
CA MET A 109 1.91 24.11 5.49
C MET A 109 3.32 24.20 4.91
N GLY A 110 4.08 23.11 4.87
CA GLY A 110 5.38 23.05 4.16
C GLY A 110 5.29 23.04 2.63
N GLU A 111 4.08 22.92 2.06
CA GLU A 111 3.85 22.96 0.61
C GLU A 111 3.26 24.29 0.12
N LYS A 112 2.97 25.24 1.04
CA LYS A 112 2.37 26.54 0.67
C LYS A 112 3.35 27.71 0.53
N GLU A 113 4.62 27.55 0.90
CA GLU A 113 5.64 28.61 0.70
C GLU A 113 6.51 28.41 -0.55
N GLY A 114 6.06 27.59 -1.50
CA GLY A 114 6.70 27.41 -2.80
C GLY A 114 5.81 27.77 -4.00
N LEU A 115 4.68 28.45 -3.78
CA LEU A 115 3.71 28.82 -4.81
C LEU A 115 4.29 29.86 -5.78
N THR A 116 5.10 29.40 -6.72
CA THR A 116 5.17 30.04 -8.02
C THR A 116 3.85 29.75 -8.72
N GLN A 117 3.22 30.83 -9.17
CA GLN A 117 1.91 30.90 -9.82
C GLN A 117 1.64 29.72 -10.77
N TYR A 118 0.54 29.00 -10.57
CA TYR A 118 -0.04 28.13 -11.61
C TYR A 118 -1.21 28.86 -12.27
N PRO A 119 -1.12 29.17 -13.58
CA PRO A 119 -2.27 29.61 -14.35
C PRO A 119 -3.35 28.52 -14.34
N GLN A 120 -4.58 28.95 -14.07
CA GLN A 120 -5.78 28.16 -14.24
C GLN A 120 -5.99 27.90 -15.73
N GLU A 121 -5.39 26.85 -16.25
CA GLU A 121 -5.70 26.38 -17.59
C GLU A 121 -5.67 24.87 -17.64
N GLY A 122 -6.77 24.30 -18.14
CA GLY A 122 -7.06 22.89 -18.13
C GLY A 122 -5.99 22.08 -18.86
N LYS A 123 -5.06 21.52 -18.08
CA LYS A 123 -4.46 20.24 -18.40
C LYS A 123 -4.70 19.37 -17.19
N ASN A 124 -5.66 18.47 -17.35
CA ASN A 124 -5.74 17.23 -16.62
C ASN A 124 -4.34 16.61 -16.76
N VAL A 125 -3.43 16.91 -15.83
CA VAL A 125 -2.21 16.14 -15.65
C VAL A 125 -2.73 14.82 -15.14
N ALA A 126 -3.11 13.96 -16.10
CA ALA A 126 -3.41 12.59 -15.85
C ALA A 126 -2.33 12.13 -14.90
N VAL A 127 -2.71 11.79 -13.67
CA VAL A 127 -1.85 11.03 -12.77
C VAL A 127 -1.50 9.82 -13.59
N GLN A 128 -0.34 9.85 -14.24
CA GLN A 128 0.01 8.81 -15.18
C GLN A 128 -0.03 7.52 -14.38
N PRO A 129 -0.78 6.53 -14.87
CA PRO A 129 -1.21 5.45 -14.02
C PRO A 129 0.07 4.64 -13.69
N ILE A 130 0.46 4.66 -12.41
CA ILE A 130 1.63 3.93 -11.90
C ILE A 130 1.54 2.46 -12.31
N LEU A 131 0.31 1.94 -12.40
CA LEU A 131 0.01 0.56 -12.74
C LEU A 131 0.36 0.16 -14.20
N PRO A 132 -0.09 0.83 -15.27
CA PRO A 132 0.35 0.57 -16.64
C PRO A 132 1.87 0.68 -16.85
N ARG A 133 2.53 1.66 -16.24
CA ARG A 133 4.00 1.78 -16.32
C ARG A 133 4.70 0.62 -15.60
N LEU A 134 4.16 0.17 -14.47
CA LEU A 134 4.65 -1.01 -13.75
C LEU A 134 4.41 -2.29 -14.55
N LEU A 135 3.23 -2.46 -15.17
CA LEU A 135 2.91 -3.61 -16.01
C LEU A 135 3.83 -3.68 -17.23
N GLU A 136 4.15 -2.55 -17.85
CA GLU A 136 5.09 -2.49 -18.98
C GLU A 136 6.50 -2.91 -18.55
N ARG A 137 7.01 -2.39 -17.42
CA ARG A 137 8.28 -2.84 -16.83
C ARG A 137 8.26 -4.32 -16.45
N LEU A 138 7.13 -4.82 -15.94
CA LEU A 138 6.96 -6.24 -15.64
C LEU A 138 6.99 -7.10 -16.91
N ARG A 139 6.38 -6.64 -18.01
CA ARG A 139 6.44 -7.34 -19.31
C ARG A 139 7.86 -7.40 -19.83
N GLN A 140 8.63 -6.33 -19.69
CA GLN A 140 10.04 -6.29 -20.08
C GLN A 140 10.90 -7.20 -19.19
N ALA A 141 10.74 -7.14 -17.87
CA ALA A 141 11.46 -8.00 -16.93
C ALA A 141 11.07 -9.50 -17.03
N THR A 142 9.84 -9.79 -17.47
CA THR A 142 9.33 -11.16 -17.68
C THR A 142 9.41 -11.63 -19.13
N ALA A 143 10.05 -10.87 -20.02
CA ALA A 143 10.25 -11.24 -21.42
C ALA A 143 11.22 -12.43 -21.57
N ALA A 144 12.14 -12.62 -20.61
CA ALA A 144 13.04 -13.77 -20.61
C ALA A 144 12.30 -15.09 -20.33
N ARG A 145 12.65 -16.14 -21.10
CA ARG A 145 12.00 -17.46 -21.04
C ARG A 145 12.07 -18.04 -19.61
N GLY A 146 10.92 -18.27 -18.99
CA GLY A 146 10.80 -18.85 -17.64
C GLY A 146 10.70 -17.86 -16.48
N SER A 147 10.84 -16.54 -16.72
CA SER A 147 10.75 -15.53 -15.66
C SER A 147 9.36 -15.39 -15.05
N LYS A 148 8.29 -15.63 -15.82
CA LYS A 148 6.91 -15.64 -15.31
C LYS A 148 6.67 -16.75 -14.28
N THR A 149 7.29 -17.91 -14.48
CA THR A 149 7.23 -19.04 -13.54
C THR A 149 8.01 -18.74 -12.26
N LYS A 150 9.16 -18.07 -12.37
CA LYS A 150 9.94 -17.61 -11.20
C LYS A 150 9.17 -16.56 -10.40
N LEU A 151 8.51 -15.62 -11.07
CA LEU A 151 7.67 -14.61 -10.42
C LEU A 151 6.48 -15.25 -9.70
N ALA A 152 5.80 -16.20 -10.36
CA ALA A 152 4.69 -16.95 -9.78
C ALA A 152 5.13 -17.74 -8.52
N ALA A 153 6.27 -18.42 -8.59
CA ALA A 153 6.86 -19.15 -7.47
C ALA A 153 7.23 -18.21 -6.30
N TRP A 154 7.83 -17.06 -6.59
CA TRP A 154 8.21 -16.07 -5.57
C TRP A 154 7.00 -15.43 -4.88
N LEU A 155 5.93 -15.18 -5.63
CA LEU A 155 4.68 -14.64 -5.09
C LEU A 155 3.79 -15.69 -4.42
N GLY A 156 4.08 -16.99 -4.58
CA GLY A 156 3.22 -18.08 -4.11
C GLY A 156 1.85 -18.12 -4.81
N VAL A 157 1.77 -17.64 -6.06
CA VAL A 157 0.52 -17.58 -6.83
C VAL A 157 0.59 -18.43 -8.10
N SER A 158 -0.57 -18.83 -8.62
CA SER A 158 -0.64 -19.53 -9.91
C SER A 158 -0.08 -18.65 -11.04
N PRO A 159 0.69 -19.21 -11.99
CA PRO A 159 1.16 -18.50 -13.20
C PRO A 159 0.03 -17.87 -14.02
N GLN A 160 -1.19 -18.39 -13.89
CA GLN A 160 -2.37 -17.86 -14.57
C GLN A 160 -2.77 -16.48 -14.02
N LYS A 161 -2.69 -16.26 -12.70
CA LYS A 161 -2.93 -14.93 -12.10
C LYS A 161 -1.94 -13.88 -12.58
N VAL A 162 -0.67 -14.26 -12.72
CA VAL A 162 0.37 -13.38 -13.27
C VAL A 162 0.06 -13.03 -14.73
N THR A 163 -0.47 -13.97 -15.50
CA THR A 163 -0.90 -13.74 -16.89
C THR A 163 -2.12 -12.83 -16.97
N ASP A 164 -3.09 -13.01 -16.05
CA ASP A 164 -4.29 -12.18 -15.98
C ASP A 164 -3.95 -10.73 -15.63
N TRP A 165 -3.03 -10.50 -14.68
CA TRP A 165 -2.51 -9.16 -14.35
C TRP A 165 -1.77 -8.52 -15.53
N LEU A 166 -0.90 -9.30 -16.20
CA LEU A 166 -0.18 -8.86 -17.39
C LEU A 166 -1.09 -8.54 -18.58
N SER A 167 -2.26 -9.19 -18.64
CA SER A 167 -3.27 -8.92 -19.67
C SER A 167 -4.18 -7.72 -19.34
N GLY A 168 -4.08 -7.17 -18.12
CA GLY A 168 -4.94 -6.08 -17.65
C GLY A 168 -6.39 -6.50 -17.37
N ARG A 169 -6.72 -7.80 -17.40
CA ARG A 169 -8.07 -8.31 -17.09
C ARG A 169 -8.43 -8.20 -15.63
N VAL A 170 -7.44 -8.26 -14.75
CA VAL A 170 -7.62 -8.24 -13.29
C VAL A 170 -6.57 -7.31 -12.69
N GLU A 171 -6.99 -6.41 -11.81
CA GLU A 171 -6.06 -5.55 -11.07
C GLU A 171 -5.46 -6.31 -9.87
N PRO A 172 -4.12 -6.27 -9.69
CA PRO A 172 -3.49 -6.81 -8.50
C PRO A 172 -3.86 -5.98 -7.27
N SER A 173 -4.03 -6.65 -6.13
CA SER A 173 -4.20 -5.98 -4.82
C SER A 173 -3.00 -5.07 -4.53
N GLY A 174 -3.21 -3.99 -3.76
CA GLY A 174 -2.14 -3.03 -3.42
C GLY A 174 -0.88 -3.68 -2.82
N GLU A 175 -1.04 -4.71 -1.97
CA GLU A 175 0.08 -5.48 -1.43
C GLU A 175 0.84 -6.25 -2.53
N THR A 176 0.10 -6.82 -3.49
CA THR A 176 0.68 -7.54 -4.63
C THR A 176 1.40 -6.58 -5.57
N THR A 177 0.86 -5.38 -5.79
CA THR A 177 1.51 -4.30 -6.55
C THR A 177 2.85 -3.90 -5.94
N LEU A 178 2.94 -3.79 -4.62
CA LEU A 178 4.21 -3.50 -3.94
C LEU A 178 5.22 -4.64 -4.08
N ARG A 179 4.78 -5.90 -3.99
CA ARG A 179 5.64 -7.07 -4.21
C ARG A 179 6.15 -7.15 -5.66
N LEU A 180 5.29 -6.85 -6.63
CA LEU A 180 5.67 -6.77 -8.05
C LEU A 180 6.71 -5.68 -8.30
N LEU A 181 6.53 -4.50 -7.69
CA LEU A 181 7.50 -3.40 -7.78
C LEU A 181 8.86 -3.80 -7.23
N HIS A 182 8.90 -4.39 -6.04
CA HIS A 182 10.15 -4.83 -5.42
C HIS A 182 10.87 -5.89 -6.26
N TRP A 183 10.13 -6.84 -6.83
CA TRP A 183 10.70 -7.86 -7.71
C TRP A 183 11.28 -7.27 -9.01
N VAL A 184 10.58 -6.32 -9.63
CA VAL A 184 11.07 -5.62 -10.83
C VAL A 184 12.35 -4.85 -10.52
N GLU A 185 12.41 -4.12 -9.41
CA GLU A 185 13.62 -3.42 -8.99
C GLU A 185 14.80 -4.36 -8.78
N GLN A 186 14.58 -5.55 -8.19
CA GLN A 186 15.62 -6.57 -8.04
C GLN A 186 16.11 -7.11 -9.39
N GLN A 187 15.21 -7.34 -10.36
CA GLN A 187 15.57 -7.78 -11.71
C GLN A 187 16.31 -6.69 -12.50
N GLU A 188 15.87 -5.44 -12.40
CA GLU A 188 16.55 -4.31 -13.02
C GLU A 188 17.95 -4.12 -12.44
N ARG A 189 18.15 -4.30 -11.12
CA ARG A 189 19.48 -4.30 -10.50
C ARG A 189 20.36 -5.44 -11.00
N GLN A 190 19.82 -6.65 -11.16
CA GLN A 190 20.56 -7.79 -11.71
C GLN A 190 20.95 -7.57 -13.19
N GLN A 191 20.09 -6.93 -13.98
CA GLN A 191 20.37 -6.56 -15.36
C GLN A 191 21.40 -5.42 -15.45
N GLN A 192 21.31 -4.42 -14.58
CA GLN A 192 22.26 -3.29 -14.49
C GLN A 192 23.60 -3.66 -13.85
N GLN A 193 23.68 -4.76 -13.09
CA GLN A 193 24.94 -5.37 -12.66
C GLN A 193 25.57 -6.27 -13.76
N SER A 194 24.84 -6.55 -14.84
CA SER A 194 25.32 -7.37 -15.96
C SER A 194 26.01 -6.65 -17.16
N PRO A 195 26.38 -5.35 -17.16
CA PRO A 195 27.15 -4.76 -18.25
C PRO A 195 28.66 -4.98 -18.04
N GLY A 196 29.08 -6.24 -17.86
CA GLY A 196 30.46 -6.55 -17.49
C GLY A 196 30.90 -8.01 -17.62
N SER A 197 30.13 -8.91 -18.22
CA SER A 197 30.71 -10.17 -18.70
C SER A 197 31.35 -9.91 -20.06
N ALA A 198 32.66 -9.68 -19.98
CA ALA A 198 33.60 -9.63 -21.08
C ALA A 198 33.22 -10.55 -22.24
N ALA A 199 33.42 -10.05 -23.47
CA ALA A 199 33.47 -10.85 -24.66
C ALA A 199 34.33 -12.10 -24.41
N ALA A 200 33.69 -13.27 -24.39
CA ALA A 200 34.41 -14.52 -24.50
C ALA A 200 35.07 -14.51 -25.89
N ARG A 201 36.39 -14.31 -25.92
CA ARG A 201 37.23 -14.60 -27.08
C ARG A 201 36.83 -15.99 -27.61
N PRO A 202 36.58 -16.18 -28.91
CA PRO A 202 36.60 -17.51 -29.48
C PRO A 202 38.02 -18.05 -29.28
N GLY A 203 38.17 -19.06 -28.40
CA GLY A 203 39.41 -19.79 -28.25
C GLY A 203 39.84 -20.40 -29.60
N PRO A 204 41.14 -20.47 -29.89
CA PRO A 204 41.63 -20.92 -31.19
C PRO A 204 41.17 -22.35 -31.50
N LYS A 205 40.62 -22.54 -32.70
CA LYS A 205 40.27 -23.85 -33.25
C LYS A 205 41.53 -24.72 -33.28
N THR A 206 41.57 -25.74 -32.43
CA THR A 206 42.53 -26.84 -32.59
C THR A 206 42.05 -27.69 -33.76
N GLN A 207 42.77 -27.60 -34.87
CA GLN A 207 42.58 -28.39 -36.07
C GLN A 207 43.22 -29.76 -35.83
N SER A 208 42.42 -30.78 -35.55
CA SER A 208 42.90 -32.17 -35.49
C SER A 208 43.28 -32.63 -36.90
N LYS A 209 44.57 -32.54 -37.25
CA LYS A 209 45.15 -33.35 -38.33
C LYS A 209 45.23 -34.79 -37.83
N ARG A 210 44.41 -35.66 -38.43
CA ARG A 210 44.59 -37.12 -38.34
C ARG A 210 45.78 -37.47 -39.24
N ILE A 211 46.89 -37.87 -38.62
CA ILE A 211 48.01 -38.51 -39.31
C ILE A 211 47.78 -40.02 -39.21
N GLU A 212 47.81 -40.65 -40.36
CA GLU A 212 47.69 -42.07 -40.63
C GLU A 212 49.01 -42.78 -40.33
N LYS A 213 48.95 -43.93 -39.65
CA LYS A 213 49.86 -45.08 -39.76
C LYS A 213 49.20 -46.31 -39.15
#